data_AF-A0A4U6T7V8-F1
#
_entry.id   AF-A0A4U6T7V8-F1
#
_cell.length_a   1.000
_cell.length_b   1.000
_cell.length_c   1.000
_cell.angle_alpha   90.00
_cell.angle_beta   90.00
_cell.angle_gamma   90.00
#
_symmetry.space_group_name_H-M   'P 1'
#
loop_
_entity.id
_entity.type
_entity.pdbx_description
1 polymer ?
#
loop_
_entity_poly.entity_id
_entity_poly.type
_entity_poly.pdbx_seq_one_letter_code
_entity_poly.pdbx_strand_id
1 'polypeptide(L)'
;MQERSAKLRQAAGLVECNLTLLGATGIEDMLQDGVPEAIESLRPAGIKVWVLTGDKQETAISIGLSCGLLTQSMHSIITNGSSEFECRRLLAEAKSNYGIKSADFRRDSHGAEGLCNGDISKLRSSNGHMSESAIQNFELTGVAGNKSEYSEKVTNFDGTKLALIIDGSFLVYVLEKDLESEV
;
A
#
# COMPACT_ATOMS: atom_id res chain seq x y z
N MET A 1 30.27 -18.36 -11.20
CA MET A 1 29.62 -18.39 -9.87
C MET A 1 28.10 -18.59 -9.96
N GLN A 2 27.40 -17.91 -10.86
CA GLN A 2 25.93 -18.02 -11.06
C GLN A 2 25.46 -19.45 -11.41
N GLU A 3 26.19 -20.17 -12.27
CA GLU A 3 25.84 -21.55 -12.66
C GLU A 3 25.86 -22.53 -11.48
N ARG A 4 26.83 -22.40 -10.57
CA ARG A 4 26.91 -23.20 -9.35
C ARG A 4 25.72 -22.94 -8.43
N SER A 5 25.37 -21.67 -8.21
CA SER A 5 24.23 -21.31 -7.36
C SER A 5 22.90 -21.83 -7.94
N ALA A 6 22.72 -21.76 -9.26
CA ALA A 6 21.54 -22.31 -9.93
C ALA A 6 21.45 -23.82 -9.76
N LYS A 7 22.54 -24.55 -9.99
CA LYS A 7 22.61 -26.02 -9.79
C LYS A 7 22.36 -26.44 -8.35
N LEU A 8 22.88 -25.69 -7.37
CA LEU A 8 22.62 -25.94 -5.95
C LEU A 8 21.15 -25.72 -5.60
N ARG A 9 20.53 -24.64 -6.08
CA ARG A 9 19.11 -24.38 -5.86
C ARG A 9 18.24 -25.47 -6.49
N GLN A 10 18.61 -25.95 -7.68
CA GLN A 10 17.94 -27.07 -8.32
C GLN A 10 18.04 -28.36 -7.50
N ALA A 11 19.25 -28.69 -7.02
CA ALA A 11 19.46 -29.88 -6.19
C ALA A 11 18.69 -29.80 -4.86
N ALA A 12 18.70 -28.64 -4.19
CA ALA A 12 17.91 -28.41 -2.98
C ALA A 12 16.42 -28.61 -3.23
N GLY A 13 15.88 -28.05 -4.33
CA GLY A 13 14.48 -28.20 -4.70
C GLY A 13 14.05 -29.65 -5.01
N LEU A 14 14.98 -30.55 -5.37
CA LEU A 14 14.69 -31.98 -5.52
C LEU A 14 14.54 -32.71 -4.17
N VAL A 15 15.20 -32.20 -3.12
CA VAL A 15 15.21 -32.79 -1.78
C VAL A 15 14.11 -32.16 -0.90
N GLU A 16 13.82 -30.88 -1.08
CA GLU A 16 12.80 -30.11 -0.34
C GLU A 16 11.35 -30.40 -0.82
N CYS A 17 11.04 -31.66 -1.13
CA CYS A 17 9.71 -32.12 -1.56
C CYS A 17 9.02 -32.92 -0.44
N ASN A 18 7.69 -32.90 -0.39
CA ASN A 18 6.87 -33.69 0.54
C ASN A 18 7.22 -33.48 2.03
N LEU A 19 7.57 -32.26 2.40
CA LEU A 19 7.87 -31.90 3.79
C LEU A 19 6.59 -31.83 4.63
N THR A 20 6.69 -32.17 5.92
CA THR A 20 5.63 -31.98 6.90
C THR A 20 5.93 -30.75 7.75
N LEU A 21 5.00 -29.80 7.82
CA LEU A 21 5.15 -28.61 8.67
C LEU A 21 5.03 -29.01 10.14
N LEU A 22 6.10 -28.83 10.90
CA LEU A 22 6.13 -29.13 12.35
C LEU A 22 5.78 -27.91 13.22
N GLY A 23 6.04 -26.70 12.72
CA GLY A 23 5.80 -25.46 13.43
C GLY A 23 6.43 -24.26 12.72
N ALA A 24 6.24 -23.07 13.29
CA ALA A 24 6.82 -21.83 12.82
C ALA A 24 7.46 -21.08 13.99
N THR A 25 8.49 -20.28 13.69
CA THR A 25 9.13 -19.38 14.66
C THR A 25 8.91 -17.94 14.22
N GLY A 26 8.68 -17.03 15.16
CA GLY A 26 8.62 -15.59 14.92
C GLY A 26 9.66 -14.89 15.77
N ILE A 27 10.34 -13.91 15.18
CA ILE A 27 11.19 -12.96 15.90
C ILE A 27 10.55 -11.60 15.71
N GLU A 28 10.32 -10.92 16.82
CA GLU A 28 9.83 -9.54 16.82
C GLU A 28 11.02 -8.60 16.69
N ASP A 29 10.89 -7.61 15.80
CA ASP A 29 11.89 -6.56 15.66
C ASP A 29 11.61 -5.46 16.69
N MET A 30 12.54 -5.31 17.63
CA MET A 30 12.33 -4.44 18.79
C MET A 30 12.44 -2.97 18.38
N LEU A 31 11.38 -2.21 18.70
CA LEU A 31 11.36 -0.77 18.52
C LEU A 31 12.09 -0.07 19.67
N GLN A 32 12.48 1.18 19.43
CA GLN A 32 12.92 2.06 20.52
C GLN A 32 11.74 2.41 21.43
N ASP A 33 12.03 2.63 22.71
CA ASP A 33 11.05 3.03 23.70
C ASP A 33 10.33 4.33 23.29
N GLY A 34 9.00 4.36 23.37
CA GLY A 34 8.20 5.54 23.08
C GLY A 34 7.84 5.75 21.60
N VAL A 35 8.35 4.92 20.67
CA VAL A 35 8.07 5.09 19.23
C VAL A 35 6.58 4.93 18.89
N PRO A 36 5.88 3.87 19.34
CA PRO A 36 4.45 3.73 19.08
C PRO A 36 3.62 4.91 19.62
N GLU A 37 3.91 5.34 20.84
CA GLU A 37 3.21 6.42 21.54
C GLU A 37 3.42 7.77 20.83
N ALA A 38 4.63 8.01 20.33
CA ALA A 38 4.95 9.20 19.55
C ALA A 38 4.17 9.22 18.23
N ILE A 39 4.17 8.13 17.47
CA ILE A 39 3.44 8.02 16.20
C ILE A 39 1.94 8.20 16.44
N GLU A 40 1.40 7.58 17.49
CA GLU A 40 0.00 7.75 17.87
C GLU A 40 -0.34 9.20 18.22
N SER A 41 0.55 9.90 18.93
CA SER A 41 0.35 11.31 19.31
C SER A 41 0.43 12.29 18.14
N LEU A 42 1.24 11.99 17.12
CA LEU A 42 1.36 12.81 15.91
C LEU A 42 0.12 12.75 15.01
N ARG A 43 -0.58 11.61 15.01
CA ARG A 43 -1.75 11.37 14.15
C ARG A 43 -2.94 12.31 14.41
N PRO A 44 -3.45 12.52 15.65
CA PRO A 44 -4.52 13.48 15.92
C PRO A 44 -4.08 14.93 15.75
N ALA A 45 -2.78 15.22 15.82
CA ALA A 45 -2.22 16.54 15.51
C ALA A 45 -2.24 16.87 14.00
N GLY A 46 -2.70 15.94 13.15
CA GLY A 46 -2.79 16.13 11.70
C GLY A 46 -1.44 15.99 10.97
N ILE A 47 -0.42 15.47 11.66
CA ILE A 47 0.93 15.28 11.11
C ILE A 47 0.97 13.95 10.35
N LYS A 48 1.37 14.01 9.07
CA LYS A 48 1.55 12.82 8.22
C LYS A 48 2.95 12.27 8.42
N VAL A 49 3.06 11.04 8.91
CA VAL A 49 4.33 10.33 9.10
C VAL A 49 4.60 9.44 7.89
N TRP A 50 5.78 9.55 7.31
CA TRP A 50 6.25 8.74 6.19
C TRP A 50 7.52 8.03 6.62
N VAL A 51 7.66 6.75 6.26
CA VAL A 51 8.86 5.97 6.54
C VAL A 51 9.54 5.66 5.21
N LEU A 52 10.77 6.13 5.07
CA LEU A 52 11.67 5.75 3.99
C LEU A 52 12.77 4.87 4.59
N THR A 53 12.87 3.63 4.13
CA THR A 53 13.85 2.66 4.61
C THR A 53 14.51 1.95 3.43
N GLY A 54 15.77 1.56 3.60
CA GLY A 54 16.51 0.71 2.66
C GLY A 54 16.35 -0.78 2.94
N ASP A 55 15.51 -1.16 3.90
CA ASP A 55 15.18 -2.55 4.20
C ASP A 55 14.19 -3.13 3.17
N LYS A 56 13.97 -4.44 3.24
CA LYS A 56 12.96 -5.13 2.45
C LYS A 56 11.56 -4.62 2.80
N GLN A 57 10.67 -4.71 1.81
CA GLN A 57 9.29 -4.28 1.95
C GLN A 57 8.57 -5.03 3.07
N GLU A 58 8.79 -6.33 3.20
CA GLU A 58 8.16 -7.15 4.24
C GLU A 58 8.56 -6.68 5.64
N THR A 59 9.83 -6.33 5.84
CA THR A 59 10.31 -5.77 7.11
C THR A 59 9.70 -4.41 7.37
N ALA A 60 9.64 -3.53 6.36
CA ALA A 60 9.03 -2.21 6.50
C ALA A 60 7.54 -2.30 6.89
N ILE A 61 6.80 -3.26 6.34
CA ILE A 61 5.40 -3.52 6.71
C ILE A 61 5.33 -4.02 8.16
N SER A 62 6.19 -4.98 8.54
CA SER A 62 6.24 -5.52 9.90
C SER A 62 6.50 -4.42 10.94
N ILE A 63 7.49 -3.57 10.68
CA ILE A 63 7.81 -2.42 11.54
C ILE A 63 6.66 -1.41 11.54
N GLY A 64 6.07 -1.12 10.39
CA GLY A 64 4.94 -0.21 10.28
C GLY A 64 3.73 -0.65 11.11
N LEU A 65 3.46 -1.95 11.16
CA LEU A 65 2.42 -2.52 12.04
C LEU A 65 2.83 -2.44 13.51
N SER A 66 4.07 -2.77 13.84
CA SER A 66 4.58 -2.80 15.22
C SER A 66 4.58 -1.41 15.85
N CYS A 67 4.90 -0.37 15.08
CA CYS A 67 4.94 1.01 15.57
C CYS A 67 3.59 1.74 15.46
N GLY A 68 2.53 1.06 15.01
CA GLY A 68 1.19 1.63 14.87
C GLY A 68 1.03 2.63 13.72
N LEU A 69 2.04 2.78 12.84
CA LEU A 69 1.97 3.58 11.62
C LEU A 69 0.94 2.98 10.65
N LEU A 70 1.02 1.67 10.46
CA LEU A 70 0.03 0.83 9.80
C LEU A 70 -0.87 0.21 10.87
N THR A 71 -2.16 0.10 10.57
CA THR A 71 -3.13 -0.54 11.47
C THR A 71 -3.92 -1.58 10.70
N GLN A 72 -4.42 -2.61 11.37
CA GLN A 72 -5.18 -3.69 10.73
C GLN A 72 -6.48 -3.21 10.05
N SER A 73 -6.99 -2.03 10.44
CA SER A 73 -8.17 -1.40 9.83
C SER A 73 -7.83 -0.54 8.62
N MET A 74 -6.55 -0.33 8.31
CA MET A 74 -6.12 0.37 7.11
C MET A 74 -6.13 -0.56 5.90
N HIS A 75 -6.51 -0.02 4.77
CA HIS A 75 -6.35 -0.70 3.50
C HIS A 75 -4.99 -0.39 2.90
N SER A 76 -4.22 -1.45 2.67
CA SER A 76 -2.87 -1.35 2.13
C SER A 76 -2.90 -1.40 0.60
N ILE A 77 -2.41 -0.34 -0.02
CA ILE A 77 -2.19 -0.22 -1.45
C ILE A 77 -0.70 -0.47 -1.69
N ILE A 78 -0.37 -1.65 -2.22
CA ILE A 78 1.01 -2.03 -2.53
C ILE A 78 1.21 -1.88 -4.04
N THR A 79 2.13 -1.00 -4.46
CA THR A 79 2.45 -0.80 -5.88
C THR A 79 3.96 -0.84 -6.10
N ASN A 80 4.39 -1.83 -6.88
CA ASN A 80 5.79 -2.02 -7.25
C ASN A 80 5.90 -1.96 -8.77
N GLY A 81 6.93 -1.32 -9.29
CA GLY A 81 7.05 -1.05 -10.72
C GLY A 81 8.50 -0.98 -11.16
N SER A 82 8.74 -1.50 -12.37
CA SER A 82 10.08 -1.59 -12.96
C SER A 82 10.34 -0.57 -14.06
N SER A 83 9.35 0.27 -14.37
CA SER A 83 9.44 1.30 -15.40
C SER A 83 8.54 2.49 -15.08
N GLU A 84 8.88 3.66 -15.62
CA GLU A 84 8.10 4.89 -15.43
C GLU A 84 6.64 4.74 -15.87
N PHE A 85 6.43 4.12 -17.04
CA PHE A 85 5.10 3.91 -17.59
C PHE A 85 4.23 3.03 -16.70
N GLU A 86 4.79 1.93 -16.19
CA GLU A 86 4.09 1.03 -15.27
C GLU A 86 3.74 1.74 -13.96
N CYS A 87 4.69 2.45 -13.36
CA CYS A 87 4.47 3.14 -12.10
C CYS A 87 3.34 4.17 -12.21
N ARG A 88 3.35 4.97 -13.28
CA ARG A 88 2.32 5.99 -13.54
C ARG A 88 0.93 5.37 -13.76
N ARG A 89 0.87 4.26 -14.50
CA ARG A 89 -0.38 3.52 -14.75
C ARG A 89 -0.95 2.97 -13.45
N LEU A 90 -0.13 2.28 -12.65
CA LEU A 90 -0.53 1.69 -11.35
C LEU A 90 -1.00 2.77 -10.37
N LEU A 91 -0.32 3.91 -10.32
CA LEU A 91 -0.73 5.02 -9.46
C LEU A 91 -2.06 5.65 -9.91
N ALA A 92 -2.25 5.83 -11.22
CA ALA A 92 -3.50 6.35 -11.77
C ALA A 92 -4.68 5.40 -11.51
N GLU A 93 -4.45 4.09 -11.68
CA GLU A 93 -5.41 3.05 -11.37
C GLU A 93 -5.77 3.03 -9.88
N ALA A 94 -4.77 3.08 -8.99
CA ALA A 94 -5.01 3.16 -7.55
C ALA A 94 -5.82 4.41 -7.18
N LYS A 95 -5.47 5.59 -7.71
CA LYS A 95 -6.23 6.83 -7.48
C LYS A 95 -7.69 6.69 -7.91
N SER A 96 -7.93 6.09 -9.07
CA SER A 96 -9.29 5.83 -9.59
C SER A 96 -10.06 4.85 -8.71
N ASN A 97 -9.43 3.73 -8.35
CA ASN A 97 -10.07 2.63 -7.61
C ASN A 97 -10.46 3.04 -6.19
N TYR A 98 -9.64 3.87 -5.53
CA TYR A 98 -9.89 4.32 -4.15
C TYR A 98 -10.48 5.74 -4.07
N GLY A 99 -10.86 6.33 -5.20
CA GLY A 99 -11.48 7.66 -5.24
C GLY A 99 -10.62 8.75 -4.60
N ILE A 100 -9.29 8.62 -4.67
CA ILE A 100 -8.35 9.56 -4.04
C ILE A 100 -8.39 10.86 -4.83
N LYS A 101 -9.12 11.84 -4.31
CA LYS A 101 -9.07 13.21 -4.82
C LYS A 101 -7.70 13.79 -4.49
N SER A 102 -7.07 14.44 -5.46
CA SER A 102 -5.87 15.24 -5.20
C SER A 102 -6.18 16.15 -4.02
N ALA A 103 -5.32 16.15 -3.01
CA ALA A 103 -5.47 17.09 -1.91
C ALA A 103 -5.22 18.48 -2.49
N ASP A 104 -6.29 19.20 -2.80
CA ASP A 104 -6.22 20.64 -3.01
C ASP A 104 -5.63 21.22 -1.73
N PHE A 105 -4.38 21.67 -1.82
CA PHE A 105 -3.81 22.56 -0.85
C PHE A 105 -4.78 23.74 -0.77
N ARG A 106 -5.53 23.87 0.34
CA ARG A 106 -6.30 25.08 0.63
C ARG A 106 -5.28 26.21 0.75
N ARG A 107 -5.02 26.86 -0.37
CA ARG A 107 -4.41 28.18 -0.42
C ARG A 107 -5.51 29.09 0.10
N ASP A 108 -5.38 29.53 1.35
CA ASP A 108 -6.28 30.53 1.90
C ASP A 108 -6.32 31.72 0.94
N SER A 109 -7.54 32.04 0.54
CA SER A 109 -7.89 32.88 -0.59
C SER A 109 -7.60 34.34 -0.29
N HIS A 110 -6.74 34.98 -1.08
CA HIS A 110 -6.86 36.41 -1.40
C HIS A 110 -6.72 36.61 -2.92
N GLY A 111 -7.88 36.72 -3.60
CA GLY A 111 -8.04 37.56 -4.81
C GLY A 111 -7.85 36.94 -6.21
N ALA A 112 -8.91 37.09 -7.02
CA ALA A 112 -8.96 37.20 -8.49
C ALA A 112 -9.06 35.94 -9.38
N GLU A 113 -10.32 35.59 -9.69
CA GLU A 113 -10.96 35.31 -11.00
C GLU A 113 -10.18 34.72 -12.20
N GLY A 114 -10.76 33.69 -12.84
CA GLY A 114 -10.39 33.30 -14.22
C GLY A 114 -10.79 31.89 -14.68
N LEU A 115 -12.05 31.73 -15.11
CA LEU A 115 -12.62 30.83 -16.14
C LEU A 115 -11.81 29.61 -16.65
N CYS A 116 -12.40 28.41 -16.55
CA CYS A 116 -12.85 27.66 -17.73
C CYS A 116 -13.88 26.55 -17.39
N ASN A 117 -14.82 26.38 -18.32
CA ASN A 117 -16.09 25.65 -18.21
C ASN A 117 -15.96 24.15 -18.49
N GLY A 118 -16.90 23.37 -17.97
CA GLY A 118 -17.12 21.99 -18.41
C GLY A 118 -18.13 21.21 -17.57
N ASP A 119 -19.39 21.65 -17.55
CA ASP A 119 -20.53 20.89 -17.03
C ASP A 119 -20.69 19.53 -17.72
N ILE A 120 -20.87 18.43 -16.96
CA ILE A 120 -21.99 17.49 -17.18
C ILE A 120 -22.51 17.03 -15.82
N SER A 121 -23.68 17.55 -15.52
CA SER A 121 -24.53 17.28 -14.38
C SER A 121 -25.18 15.88 -14.42
N LYS A 122 -25.58 15.42 -13.23
CA LYS A 122 -26.72 14.54 -12.94
C LYS A 122 -26.61 13.07 -13.36
N LEU A 123 -26.45 12.20 -12.35
CA LEU A 123 -27.37 11.08 -12.10
C LEU A 123 -27.31 10.76 -10.60
N ARG A 124 -28.31 11.28 -9.87
CA ARG A 124 -28.62 10.95 -8.47
C ARG A 124 -29.84 10.04 -8.52
N SER A 125 -29.80 8.88 -7.87
CA SER A 125 -30.97 8.05 -7.47
C SER A 125 -30.41 6.95 -6.56
N SER A 126 -30.60 6.96 -5.23
CA SER A 126 -31.81 6.74 -4.40
C SER A 126 -31.99 5.27 -3.96
N ASN A 127 -31.90 5.07 -2.64
CA ASN A 127 -32.61 4.13 -1.74
C ASN A 127 -32.40 2.59 -1.79
N GLY A 128 -32.33 1.99 -0.58
CA GLY A 128 -32.64 0.59 -0.25
C GLY A 128 -31.55 -0.10 0.59
N HIS A 129 -31.59 -0.12 1.93
CA HIS A 129 -32.28 -1.05 2.87
C HIS A 129 -31.65 -2.46 3.01
N MET A 130 -31.12 -2.74 4.21
CA MET A 130 -30.87 -4.03 4.93
C MET A 130 -30.07 -5.16 4.25
N SER A 131 -28.97 -5.61 4.89
CA SER A 131 -28.84 -6.93 5.55
C SER A 131 -27.37 -7.29 5.84
N GLU A 132 -27.21 -8.02 6.93
CA GLU A 132 -26.04 -8.45 7.69
C GLU A 132 -25.17 -9.55 7.02
N SER A 133 -23.97 -9.77 7.58
CA SER A 133 -22.96 -10.83 7.34
C SER A 133 -22.01 -10.59 6.14
N ALA A 134 -20.70 -10.83 6.21
CA ALA A 134 -19.95 -11.73 7.07
C ALA A 134 -18.53 -11.19 7.36
N ILE A 135 -18.04 -11.52 8.55
CA ILE A 135 -16.63 -11.48 8.93
C ILE A 135 -15.90 -12.54 8.08
N GLN A 136 -14.76 -12.21 7.47
CA GLN A 136 -13.79 -13.22 7.05
C GLN A 136 -12.42 -12.92 7.68
N ASN A 137 -12.03 -13.83 8.55
CA ASN A 137 -10.77 -13.89 9.26
C ASN A 137 -9.58 -14.13 8.31
N PHE A 138 -8.42 -13.64 8.72
CA PHE A 138 -7.13 -13.88 8.10
C PHE A 138 -6.72 -15.34 8.32
N GLU A 139 -6.76 -16.16 7.25
CA GLU A 139 -6.33 -17.56 7.29
C GLU A 139 -4.97 -17.69 6.60
N LEU A 140 -3.93 -18.00 7.39
CA LEU A 140 -2.64 -18.46 6.88
C LEU A 140 -2.83 -19.82 6.19
N THR A 141 -2.76 -19.85 4.87
CA THR A 141 -2.54 -21.09 4.12
C THR A 141 -1.39 -20.91 3.14
N GLY A 142 -0.26 -21.53 3.47
CA GLY A 142 0.81 -21.78 2.51
C GLY A 142 0.58 -23.13 1.84
N VAL A 143 0.28 -23.13 0.55
CA VAL A 143 0.58 -24.22 -0.40
C VAL A 143 0.77 -23.58 -1.79
N ALA A 144 1.82 -23.99 -2.49
CA ALA A 144 2.19 -23.53 -3.81
C ALA A 144 1.09 -23.75 -4.86
N GLY A 145 0.81 -22.71 -5.67
CA GLY A 145 0.02 -22.85 -6.90
C GLY A 145 -0.73 -21.57 -7.30
N ASN A 146 -0.32 -21.00 -8.42
CA ASN A 146 -0.95 -19.90 -9.18
C ASN A 146 -0.85 -18.47 -8.60
N LYS A 147 -0.13 -17.62 -9.35
CA LYS A 147 -0.42 -16.18 -9.47
C LYS A 147 -1.85 -16.03 -9.99
N SER A 148 -2.83 -16.02 -9.11
CA SER A 148 -4.12 -15.41 -9.40
C SER A 148 -4.16 -14.06 -8.73
N GLU A 149 -4.05 -13.04 -9.59
CA GLU A 149 -4.46 -11.68 -9.37
C GLU A 149 -5.83 -11.65 -8.67
N TYR A 150 -5.83 -11.44 -7.35
CA TYR A 150 -7.05 -11.27 -6.59
C TYR A 150 -7.35 -9.76 -6.53
N SER A 151 -7.89 -9.24 -7.63
CA SER A 151 -8.51 -7.92 -7.66
C SER A 151 -9.93 -8.07 -7.13
N GLU A 152 -10.07 -8.04 -5.81
CA GLU A 152 -11.38 -7.81 -5.22
C GLU A 152 -11.69 -6.32 -5.40
N LYS A 153 -12.56 -6.01 -6.36
CA LYS A 153 -13.09 -4.66 -6.56
C LYS A 153 -14.02 -4.33 -5.40
N VAL A 154 -13.44 -3.91 -4.28
CA VAL A 154 -14.21 -3.46 -3.11
C VAL A 154 -14.76 -2.06 -3.41
N THR A 155 -15.93 -2.03 -4.02
CA THR A 155 -16.74 -0.81 -4.17
C THR A 155 -17.44 -0.55 -2.84
N ASN A 156 -16.79 0.19 -1.94
CA ASN A 156 -17.37 1.05 -0.87
C ASN A 156 -16.30 1.37 0.21
N PHE A 157 -15.39 2.29 -0.09
CA PHE A 157 -14.44 2.85 0.90
C PHE A 157 -15.08 4.05 1.62
N ASP A 158 -16.08 3.79 2.46
CA ASP A 158 -16.62 4.84 3.34
C ASP A 158 -15.82 4.88 4.65
N GLY A 159 -14.78 5.72 4.69
CA GLY A 159 -14.06 6.06 5.93
C GLY A 159 -12.86 5.17 6.32
N THR A 160 -12.54 4.13 5.56
CA THR A 160 -11.35 3.29 5.79
C THR A 160 -10.07 4.06 5.43
N LYS A 161 -9.13 4.11 6.40
CA LYS A 161 -7.84 4.77 6.22
C LYS A 161 -7.02 4.00 5.18
N LEU A 162 -6.32 4.72 4.31
CA LEU A 162 -5.46 4.13 3.30
C LEU A 162 -3.99 4.17 3.75
N ALA A 163 -3.25 3.12 3.42
CA ALA A 163 -1.80 3.07 3.53
C ALA A 163 -1.21 2.79 2.15
N LEU A 164 -0.21 3.57 1.73
CA LEU A 164 0.50 3.36 0.47
C LEU A 164 1.88 2.78 0.77
N ILE A 165 2.20 1.65 0.15
CA ILE A 165 3.48 0.97 0.26
C ILE A 165 4.05 0.83 -1.16
N ILE A 166 5.23 1.40 -1.37
CA ILE A 166 5.92 1.42 -2.67
C ILE A 166 7.36 0.99 -2.50
N ASP A 167 7.90 0.31 -3.50
CA ASP A 167 9.32 0.01 -3.55
C ASP A 167 10.17 1.22 -3.96
N GLY A 168 11.49 1.11 -3.76
CA GLY A 168 12.42 2.19 -4.07
C GLY A 168 12.47 2.53 -5.55
N SER A 169 12.33 1.54 -6.44
CA SER A 169 12.28 1.77 -7.89
C SER A 169 11.05 2.60 -8.28
N PHE A 170 9.89 2.28 -7.73
CA PHE A 170 8.66 3.04 -7.94
C PHE A 170 8.79 4.48 -7.44
N LEU A 171 9.40 4.68 -6.26
CA LEU A 171 9.65 6.01 -5.72
C LEU A 171 10.52 6.87 -6.67
N VAL A 172 11.61 6.31 -7.21
CA VAL A 172 12.50 7.00 -8.15
C VAL A 172 11.72 7.48 -9.38
N TYR A 173 10.99 6.58 -10.03
CA TYR A 173 10.27 6.92 -11.27
C TYR A 173 9.14 7.92 -11.08
N VAL A 174 8.52 7.96 -9.89
CA VAL A 174 7.44 8.89 -9.60
C VAL A 174 7.97 10.27 -9.23
N LEU A 175 9.12 10.37 -8.57
CA LEU A 175 9.68 11.65 -8.10
C LEU A 175 10.54 12.39 -9.13
N GLU A 176 11.17 11.70 -10.09
CA GLU A 176 12.13 12.32 -11.03
C GLU A 176 11.58 13.55 -11.76
N LYS A 177 10.30 13.58 -12.15
CA LYS A 177 9.71 14.73 -12.88
C LYS A 177 9.25 15.88 -11.99
N ASP A 178 8.91 15.62 -10.74
CA ASP A 178 8.52 16.68 -9.81
C ASP A 178 9.76 17.48 -9.35
N LEU A 179 10.92 16.81 -9.20
CA LEU A 179 12.19 17.47 -8.88
C LEU A 179 12.78 18.29 -10.03
N GLU A 180 12.57 17.88 -11.29
CA GLU A 180 13.02 18.64 -12.47
C GLU A 180 12.21 19.93 -12.69
N SER A 181 11.03 20.06 -12.07
CA SER A 181 10.14 21.22 -12.22
C SER A 181 10.46 22.38 -11.25
N GLU A 182 11.38 22.18 -10.30
CA GLU A 182 11.75 23.16 -9.26
C GLU A 182 13.14 23.81 -9.47
N VAL A 183 13.74 23.72 -10.66
CA VAL A 183 15.02 24.38 -11.00
C VAL A 183 14.88 25.38 -12.14
#